data_AF-A0ABD7JQ81-F1
#
_entry.id   AF-A0ABD7JQ81-F1
#
_cell.length_a   1.000
_cell.length_b   1.000
_cell.length_c   1.000
_cell.angle_alpha   90.00
_cell.angle_beta   90.00
_cell.angle_gamma   90.00
#
_symmetry.space_group_name_H-M   'P 1'
#
loop_
_entity.id
_entity.type
_entity.pdbx_description
1 polymer ?
#
loop_
_entity_poly.entity_id
_entity_poly.type
_entity_poly.pdbx_seq_one_letter_code
_entity_poly.pdbx_strand_id
1 'polypeptide(L)'
;MSTSLQNLPFELWRSITERKGIQATFTPVFTRYIGVENQSKYDSVLKTILVKAQEDSTHTIYFDGQIPMDADFDFINSIKNELASMEVSQIASQDITLFEDAELNHQFLIALEYITNLAIRQENFLNNSVRNNFICKMLLYAYLHIFSLSYQDRDYLTNKCIYYGSISKHDIYFLLLLNRFGFDVIYINPLKDDENFALVDSDQISTVHKNTQILPIQSWAERAKNGQIIEENRSITLDIETQIEEQLFTNSGIYRPWQFRNGTTSPIFFNSTLIDVEQNWNAPAKVRNGFKTVEKTVYVPHFFFEIEGEYNPIDKYAHLVNICSSSDNTLVLTSNGDELITHEINDSDKYQLMFCQLSNGSFDIEEIMKLPFYRYAPYNDETEKFLLNKINETIADTRLFKQPLTISKEEILNFALLILQLDKRVIRLIDSFDFTGFIPKIVFFLEGETQLSKNTCYVLAYLGKIGFDIIIFSPAGLSDLNSYINAEYFNTVRLDVINYEQSFQAIQRKLKKQNFFSKLFN
;
A
#
# COMPACT_ATOMS: atom_id res chain seq x y z
N MET A 1 17.35 -0.77 -2.27
CA MET A 1 16.15 -0.11 -1.70
C MET A 1 16.66 0.90 -0.71
N SER A 2 16.19 2.16 -0.76
CA SER A 2 16.62 3.16 0.22
C SER A 2 15.67 3.13 1.40
N THR A 3 16.15 2.66 2.54
CA THR A 3 15.48 2.75 3.85
C THR A 3 15.10 4.21 4.13
N SER A 4 13.94 4.47 4.72
CA SER A 4 13.57 5.84 5.11
C SER A 4 14.46 6.37 6.24
N LEU A 5 14.60 7.69 6.38
CA LEU A 5 15.48 8.27 7.40
C LEU A 5 15.00 7.90 8.80
N GLN A 6 13.68 7.79 8.99
CA GLN A 6 13.10 7.38 10.27
C GLN A 6 13.50 5.96 10.70
N ASN A 7 13.73 5.07 9.72
CA ASN A 7 14.02 3.66 9.97
C ASN A 7 15.53 3.39 10.09
N LEU A 8 16.36 4.27 9.54
CA LEU A 8 17.82 4.19 9.54
C LEU A 8 18.45 3.78 10.90
N PRO A 9 18.11 4.40 12.05
CA PRO A 9 18.75 4.03 13.33
C PRO A 9 18.48 2.59 13.77
N PHE A 10 17.44 1.94 13.25
CA PHE A 10 17.08 0.57 13.60
C PHE A 10 17.67 -0.47 12.65
N GLU A 11 18.06 -0.06 11.45
CA GLU A 11 18.65 -0.94 10.44
C GLU A 11 20.17 -0.85 10.40
N LEU A 12 20.75 0.35 10.49
CA LEU A 12 22.17 0.60 10.25
C LEU A 12 23.10 -0.13 11.24
N TRP A 13 22.66 -0.31 12.48
CA TRP A 13 23.42 -0.95 13.56
C TRP A 13 23.18 -2.46 13.70
N ARG A 14 22.38 -3.06 12.80
CA ARG A 14 22.24 -4.52 12.74
C ARG A 14 23.47 -5.16 12.14
N SER A 15 23.64 -6.46 12.42
CA SER A 15 24.74 -7.24 11.86
C SER A 15 24.64 -7.34 10.34
N ILE A 16 25.78 -7.62 9.70
CA ILE A 16 25.88 -7.86 8.24
C ILE A 16 24.92 -8.97 7.82
N THR A 17 24.80 -10.04 8.59
CA THR A 17 23.90 -11.17 8.32
C THR A 17 22.43 -10.75 8.31
N GLU A 18 22.01 -9.95 9.29
CA GLU A 18 20.63 -9.45 9.38
C GLU A 18 20.30 -8.48 8.26
N ARG A 19 21.24 -7.59 7.91
CA ARG A 19 21.05 -6.58 6.86
C ARG A 19 21.13 -7.17 5.44
N LYS A 20 21.89 -8.25 5.26
CA LYS A 20 21.93 -9.00 3.99
C LYS A 20 20.57 -9.61 3.67
N GLY A 21 19.82 -10.06 4.68
CA GLY A 21 18.48 -10.62 4.51
C GLY A 21 18.45 -11.73 3.46
N ILE A 22 17.62 -11.57 2.43
CA ILE A 22 17.45 -12.52 1.31
C ILE A 22 18.44 -12.31 0.16
N GLN A 23 19.34 -11.32 0.22
CA GLN A 23 20.26 -10.99 -0.87
C GLN A 23 21.45 -11.96 -0.92
N ALA A 24 21.99 -12.19 -2.12
CA ALA A 24 23.13 -13.09 -2.31
C ALA A 24 24.43 -12.56 -1.69
N THR A 25 24.67 -11.25 -1.77
CA THR A 25 25.87 -10.55 -1.29
C THR A 25 25.49 -9.32 -0.50
N PHE A 26 26.23 -9.02 0.57
CA PHE A 26 26.09 -7.77 1.31
C PHE A 26 26.89 -6.65 0.64
N THR A 27 26.32 -5.45 0.60
CA THR A 27 26.99 -4.25 0.09
C THR A 27 26.79 -3.11 1.08
N PRO A 28 27.87 -2.40 1.48
CA PRO A 28 27.76 -1.20 2.31
C PRO A 28 26.92 -0.13 1.64
N VAL A 29 26.14 0.60 2.43
CA VAL A 29 25.17 1.58 1.94
C VAL A 29 25.84 2.93 1.75
N PHE A 30 25.58 3.61 0.63
CA PHE A 30 25.79 5.05 0.50
C PHE A 30 24.45 5.72 0.16
N THR A 31 23.83 6.37 1.14
CA THR A 31 22.52 7.04 0.96
C THR A 31 22.57 8.49 1.37
N ARG A 32 21.97 9.34 0.51
CA ARG A 32 21.80 10.78 0.69
C ARG A 32 20.34 11.09 0.98
N TYR A 33 20.05 11.48 2.22
CA TYR A 33 18.73 11.93 2.65
C TYR A 33 18.62 13.43 2.47
N ILE A 34 17.86 13.84 1.45
CA ILE A 34 17.69 15.24 1.08
C ILE A 34 16.26 15.67 1.41
N GLY A 35 16.14 16.77 2.15
CA GLY A 35 14.87 17.23 2.69
C GLY A 35 14.41 16.40 3.89
N VAL A 36 13.20 16.70 4.36
CA VAL A 36 12.63 16.17 5.60
C VAL A 36 11.40 15.33 5.29
N GLU A 37 11.40 14.08 5.75
CA GLU A 37 10.28 13.15 5.59
C GLU A 37 9.07 13.58 6.44
N ASN A 38 9.32 13.86 7.72
CA ASN A 38 8.30 14.33 8.66
C ASN A 38 8.90 15.32 9.67
N GLN A 39 8.52 16.60 9.56
CA GLN A 39 9.01 17.67 10.42
C GLN A 39 8.80 17.40 11.93
N SER A 40 7.69 16.77 12.33
CA SER A 40 7.41 16.55 13.76
C SER A 40 8.29 15.47 14.40
N LYS A 41 8.84 14.57 13.57
CA LYS A 41 9.69 13.45 14.03
C LYS A 41 11.18 13.65 13.75
N TYR A 42 11.54 14.58 12.87
CA TYR A 42 12.90 14.76 12.36
C TYR A 42 13.95 14.93 13.48
N ASP A 43 13.69 15.82 14.43
CA ASP A 43 14.60 16.09 15.55
C ASP A 43 14.81 14.85 16.43
N SER A 44 13.75 14.06 16.65
CA SER A 44 13.80 12.78 17.40
C SER A 44 14.60 11.70 16.67
N VAL A 45 14.49 11.63 15.34
CA VAL A 45 15.28 10.70 14.52
C VAL A 45 16.77 11.07 14.60
N LEU A 46 17.11 12.34 14.41
CA LEU A 46 18.50 12.82 14.51
C LEU A 46 19.09 12.58 15.90
N LYS A 47 18.30 12.78 16.97
CA LYS A 47 18.73 12.45 18.33
C LYS A 47 19.04 10.97 18.49
N THR A 48 18.17 10.10 17.96
CA THR A 48 18.33 8.64 18.08
C THR A 48 19.58 8.16 17.34
N ILE A 49 19.84 8.69 16.13
CA ILE A 49 21.05 8.40 15.36
C ILE A 49 22.31 8.84 16.14
N LEU A 50 22.29 10.05 16.72
CA LEU A 50 23.42 10.58 17.47
C LEU A 50 23.74 9.73 18.71
N VAL A 51 22.73 9.34 19.48
CA VAL A 51 22.90 8.50 20.67
C VAL A 51 23.50 7.14 20.30
N LYS A 52 22.96 6.48 19.26
CA LYS A 52 23.51 5.20 18.79
C LYS A 52 24.94 5.31 18.26
N ALA A 53 25.27 6.40 17.58
CA ALA A 53 26.62 6.67 17.12
C ALA A 53 27.61 6.87 18.29
N GLN A 54 27.15 7.47 19.39
CA GLN A 54 27.96 7.65 20.59
C GLN A 54 28.14 6.34 21.37
N GLU A 55 27.10 5.50 21.43
CA GLU A 55 27.16 4.16 22.01
C GLU A 55 28.11 3.24 21.24
N ASP A 56 28.16 3.34 19.91
CA ASP A 56 29.04 2.59 19.00
C ASP A 56 30.22 3.45 18.46
N SER A 57 30.87 4.21 19.35
CA SER A 57 31.98 5.11 19.00
C SER A 57 33.24 4.39 18.49
N THR A 58 33.36 3.07 18.70
CA THR A 58 34.49 2.28 18.21
C THR A 58 34.39 1.94 16.71
N HIS A 59 33.18 2.00 16.13
CA HIS A 59 32.93 1.70 14.72
C HIS A 59 32.24 2.85 13.97
N THR A 60 31.79 3.89 14.66
CA THR A 60 31.02 4.99 14.08
C THR A 60 31.72 6.32 14.18
N ILE A 61 31.82 7.02 13.06
CA ILE A 61 32.20 8.43 12.99
C ILE A 61 31.03 9.27 12.52
N TYR A 62 30.95 10.50 13.01
CA TYR A 62 29.92 11.44 12.60
C TYR A 62 30.43 12.87 12.54
N PHE A 63 29.87 13.66 11.62
CA PHE A 63 30.29 15.02 11.32
C PHE A 63 29.09 15.97 11.29
N ASP A 64 29.28 17.18 11.81
CA ASP A 64 28.27 18.24 11.88
C ASP A 64 28.76 19.47 11.09
N GLY A 65 28.27 19.61 9.86
CA GLY A 65 28.52 20.74 8.95
C GLY A 65 29.92 20.78 8.31
N GLN A 66 30.92 20.14 8.91
CA GLN A 66 32.29 20.04 8.37
C GLN A 66 33.04 18.85 8.97
N ILE A 67 34.06 18.36 8.26
CA ILE A 67 35.03 17.40 8.78
C ILE A 67 36.13 18.16 9.52
N PRO A 68 36.34 17.94 10.84
CA PRO A 68 37.41 18.58 11.58
C PRO A 68 38.78 18.24 10.99
N MET A 69 39.66 19.23 10.91
CA MET A 69 41.00 19.07 10.39
C MET A 69 41.99 19.76 11.31
N ASP A 70 42.83 18.98 11.96
CA ASP A 70 43.96 19.48 12.74
C ASP A 70 45.23 19.28 11.91
N ALA A 71 45.95 20.38 11.66
CA ALA A 71 47.14 20.36 10.81
C ALA A 71 48.32 19.69 11.54
N ASP A 72 48.56 18.42 11.23
CA ASP A 72 49.79 17.72 11.61
C ASP A 72 50.86 17.98 10.55
N PHE A 73 51.71 18.98 10.80
CA PHE A 73 52.76 19.39 9.86
C PHE A 73 53.80 18.30 9.62
N ASP A 74 54.06 17.44 10.59
CA ASP A 74 55.04 16.36 10.45
C ASP A 74 54.50 15.27 9.54
N PHE A 75 53.25 14.85 9.75
CA PHE A 75 52.54 13.93 8.86
C PHE A 75 52.43 14.50 7.43
N ILE A 76 52.00 15.75 7.29
CA ILE A 76 51.83 16.41 5.98
C ILE A 76 53.16 16.46 5.21
N ASN A 77 54.26 16.81 5.88
CA ASN A 77 55.57 16.90 5.22
C ASN A 77 56.09 15.52 4.81
N SER A 78 55.89 14.48 5.63
CA SER A 78 56.28 13.10 5.28
C SER A 78 55.55 12.63 4.01
N ILE A 79 54.22 12.74 4.02
CA ILE A 79 53.38 12.31 2.89
C ILE A 79 53.67 13.10 1.62
N LYS A 80 53.93 14.41 1.72
CA LYS A 80 54.26 15.23 0.54
C LYS A 80 55.58 14.83 -0.11
N ASN A 81 56.58 14.46 0.69
CA ASN A 81 57.88 14.00 0.17
C ASN A 81 57.73 12.66 -0.54
N GLU A 82 56.93 11.74 -0.01
CA GLU A 82 56.62 10.44 -0.63
C GLU A 82 55.81 10.61 -1.93
N LEU A 83 54.75 11.42 -1.91
CA LEU A 83 53.92 11.67 -3.09
C LEU A 83 54.65 12.38 -4.23
N ALA A 84 55.81 13.00 -3.97
CA ALA A 84 56.61 13.67 -4.99
C ALA A 84 57.33 12.69 -5.94
N SER A 85 57.62 11.46 -5.48
CA SER A 85 58.33 10.44 -6.24
C SER A 85 57.45 9.27 -6.72
N MET A 86 56.18 9.22 -6.29
CA MET A 86 55.27 8.10 -6.57
C MET A 86 54.42 8.27 -7.85
N GLU A 87 54.08 7.13 -8.46
CA GLU A 87 53.06 7.01 -9.52
C GLU A 87 51.65 7.08 -8.90
N VAL A 88 51.14 8.29 -8.77
CA VAL A 88 49.87 8.63 -8.10
C VAL A 88 48.63 7.92 -8.69
N SER A 89 48.66 7.52 -9.96
CA SER A 89 47.55 6.78 -10.59
C SER A 89 47.49 5.30 -10.19
N GLN A 90 48.55 4.78 -9.56
CA GLN A 90 48.73 3.39 -9.16
C GLN A 90 49.13 3.31 -7.68
N ILE A 91 48.38 4.00 -6.81
CA ILE A 91 48.65 4.07 -5.36
C ILE A 91 48.58 2.69 -4.70
N ALA A 92 47.73 1.77 -5.19
CA ALA A 92 47.58 0.44 -4.61
C ALA A 92 48.83 -0.44 -4.74
N SER A 93 49.75 -0.10 -5.65
CA SER A 93 51.04 -0.78 -5.82
C SER A 93 52.23 -0.04 -5.19
N GLN A 94 52.00 1.07 -4.48
CA GLN A 94 53.05 1.84 -3.81
C GLN A 94 53.20 1.43 -2.34
N ASP A 95 54.37 1.67 -1.77
CA ASP A 95 54.69 1.40 -0.36
C ASP A 95 54.14 2.50 0.56
N ILE A 96 52.81 2.57 0.72
CA ILE A 96 52.14 3.43 1.70
C ILE A 96 51.52 2.55 2.78
N THR A 97 51.86 2.79 4.04
CA THR A 97 51.30 2.02 5.18
C THR A 97 50.56 2.96 6.11
N LEU A 98 49.22 2.93 6.05
CA LEU A 98 48.36 3.62 7.00
C LEU A 98 47.88 2.68 8.11
N PHE A 99 47.71 1.39 7.82
CA PHE A 99 47.26 0.38 8.77
C PHE A 99 48.30 -0.73 8.93
N GLU A 100 48.42 -1.28 10.15
CA GLU A 100 49.36 -2.38 10.44
C GLU A 100 48.97 -3.70 9.75
N ASP A 101 47.66 -3.94 9.59
CA ASP A 101 47.14 -5.10 8.88
C ASP A 101 47.29 -4.90 7.36
N ALA A 102 48.00 -5.83 6.71
CA ALA A 102 48.35 -5.74 5.30
C ALA A 102 47.15 -5.85 4.36
N GLU A 103 46.15 -6.68 4.68
CA GLU A 103 44.96 -6.86 3.85
C GLU A 103 44.07 -5.62 3.92
N LEU A 104 43.86 -5.12 5.15
CA LEU A 104 43.19 -3.86 5.40
C LEU A 104 43.87 -2.69 4.69
N ASN A 105 45.19 -2.56 4.85
CA ASN A 105 45.93 -1.48 4.21
C ASN A 105 45.80 -1.56 2.69
N HIS A 106 45.87 -2.76 2.10
CA HIS A 106 45.67 -2.95 0.67
C HIS A 106 44.24 -2.54 0.21
N GLN A 107 43.20 -2.93 0.95
CA GLN A 107 41.81 -2.51 0.66
C GLN A 107 41.66 -0.98 0.72
N PHE A 108 42.29 -0.32 1.69
CA PHE A 108 42.32 1.13 1.80
C PHE A 108 42.99 1.77 0.58
N LEU A 109 44.17 1.26 0.17
CA LEU A 109 44.89 1.81 -0.96
C LEU A 109 44.15 1.64 -2.29
N ILE A 110 43.42 0.52 -2.48
CA ILE A 110 42.53 0.33 -3.64
C ILE A 110 41.44 1.41 -3.65
N ALA A 111 40.82 1.69 -2.51
CA ALA A 111 39.81 2.73 -2.39
C ALA A 111 40.42 4.12 -2.66
N LEU A 112 41.61 4.41 -2.14
CA LEU A 112 42.33 5.67 -2.33
C LEU A 112 42.76 5.88 -3.79
N GLU A 113 43.26 4.84 -4.44
CA GLU A 113 43.61 4.88 -5.87
C GLU A 113 42.37 5.21 -6.71
N TYR A 114 41.25 4.54 -6.44
CA TYR A 114 39.99 4.80 -7.14
C TYR A 114 39.55 6.26 -7.00
N ILE A 115 39.56 6.81 -5.78
CA ILE A 115 39.19 8.21 -5.54
C ILE A 115 40.18 9.19 -6.15
N THR A 116 41.47 8.87 -6.13
CA THR A 116 42.50 9.70 -6.76
C THR A 116 42.29 9.76 -8.27
N ASN A 117 42.06 8.62 -8.92
CA ASN A 117 41.77 8.54 -10.34
C ASN A 117 40.42 9.18 -10.71
N LEU A 118 39.41 9.11 -9.83
CA LEU A 118 38.15 9.83 -9.99
C LEU A 118 38.37 11.35 -9.94
N ALA A 119 39.11 11.84 -8.93
CA ALA A 119 39.43 13.26 -8.80
C ALA A 119 40.27 13.77 -9.98
N ILE A 120 41.24 13.00 -10.49
CA ILE A 120 42.03 13.38 -11.68
C ILE A 120 41.14 13.50 -12.93
N ARG A 121 40.08 12.70 -13.05
CA ARG A 121 39.14 12.76 -14.17
C ARG A 121 38.17 13.95 -14.06
N GLN A 122 37.72 14.27 -12.84
CA GLN A 122 36.66 15.26 -12.61
C GLN A 122 37.17 16.66 -12.25
N GLU A 123 38.39 16.77 -11.71
CA GLU A 123 39.00 18.05 -11.31
C GLU A 123 40.03 18.54 -12.33
N ASN A 124 40.04 19.86 -12.55
CA ASN A 124 41.11 20.52 -13.29
C ASN A 124 42.24 20.93 -12.34
N PHE A 125 43.11 19.99 -11.98
CA PHE A 125 44.29 20.29 -11.17
C PHE A 125 45.28 21.18 -11.95
N LEU A 126 45.60 22.36 -11.41
CA LEU A 126 46.52 23.31 -12.05
C LEU A 126 47.95 22.78 -12.22
N ASN A 127 48.39 21.93 -11.29
CA ASN A 127 49.70 21.29 -11.31
C ASN A 127 49.72 20.06 -10.36
N ASN A 128 50.80 19.28 -10.43
CA ASN A 128 50.99 18.09 -9.59
C ASN A 128 51.00 18.40 -8.08
N SER A 129 51.43 19.61 -7.67
CA SER A 129 51.44 20.00 -6.25
C SER A 129 50.02 20.15 -5.70
N VAL A 130 49.11 20.78 -6.45
CA VAL A 130 47.69 20.91 -6.05
C VAL A 130 47.02 19.54 -5.96
N ARG A 131 47.30 18.63 -6.90
CA ARG A 131 46.83 17.23 -6.85
C ARG A 131 47.36 16.50 -5.62
N ASN A 132 48.67 16.61 -5.36
CA ASN A 132 49.29 15.94 -4.21
C ASN A 132 48.78 16.51 -2.88
N ASN A 133 48.44 17.80 -2.80
CA ASN A 133 47.79 18.39 -1.63
C ASN A 133 46.39 17.80 -1.39
N PHE A 134 45.62 17.52 -2.46
CA PHE A 134 44.33 16.85 -2.34
C PHE A 134 44.47 15.43 -1.76
N ILE A 135 45.42 14.65 -2.28
CA ILE A 135 45.68 13.28 -1.79
C ILE A 135 46.17 13.31 -0.34
N CYS A 136 47.10 14.22 -0.02
CA CYS A 136 47.57 14.45 1.34
C CYS A 136 46.41 14.79 2.28
N LYS A 137 45.42 15.57 1.81
CA LYS A 137 44.21 15.87 2.60
C LYS A 137 43.36 14.62 2.85
N MET A 138 43.15 13.77 1.84
CA MET A 138 42.42 12.50 2.01
C MET A 138 43.12 11.56 2.98
N LEU A 139 44.45 11.44 2.89
CA LEU A 139 45.27 10.65 3.82
C LEU A 139 45.24 11.21 5.24
N LEU A 140 45.29 12.53 5.40
CA LEU A 140 45.20 13.15 6.72
C LEU A 140 43.82 12.94 7.34
N TYR A 141 42.74 13.10 6.56
CA TYR A 141 41.39 12.78 7.03
C TYR A 141 41.29 11.31 7.47
N ALA A 142 41.89 10.40 6.71
CA ALA A 142 41.91 9.00 7.08
C ALA A 142 42.69 8.76 8.39
N TYR A 143 43.86 9.38 8.52
CA TYR A 143 44.67 9.29 9.74
C TYR A 143 43.96 9.85 10.98
N LEU A 144 43.28 10.99 10.86
CA LEU A 144 42.60 11.63 11.99
C LEU A 144 41.33 10.89 12.42
N HIS A 145 40.55 10.37 11.46
CA HIS A 145 39.17 9.94 11.73
C HIS A 145 38.92 8.44 11.62
N ILE A 146 39.70 7.68 10.84
CA ILE A 146 39.45 6.24 10.65
C ILE A 146 40.57 5.35 11.17
N PHE A 147 41.77 5.88 11.41
CA PHE A 147 42.90 5.08 11.90
C PHE A 147 42.62 4.46 13.28
N SER A 148 41.97 5.21 14.17
CA SER A 148 41.68 4.80 15.55
C SER A 148 40.47 3.88 15.71
N LEU A 149 39.74 3.59 14.64
CA LEU A 149 38.54 2.74 14.69
C LEU A 149 38.90 1.26 14.84
N SER A 150 37.97 0.49 15.40
CA SER A 150 38.08 -0.96 15.46
C SER A 150 37.77 -1.58 14.10
N TYR A 151 38.46 -2.68 13.83
CA TYR A 151 38.38 -3.43 12.58
C TYR A 151 38.40 -4.95 12.82
N GLN A 152 38.27 -5.39 14.07
CA GLN A 152 38.31 -6.80 14.44
C GLN A 152 37.00 -7.52 14.09
N ASP A 153 35.88 -6.80 14.07
CA ASP A 153 34.53 -7.36 13.89
C ASP A 153 33.98 -7.22 12.46
N ARG A 154 34.84 -7.06 11.44
CA ARG A 154 34.43 -6.76 10.05
C ARG A 154 33.51 -7.79 9.41
N ASP A 155 33.58 -9.04 9.85
CA ASP A 155 32.72 -10.11 9.37
C ASP A 155 31.28 -9.99 9.92
N TYR A 156 31.09 -9.22 10.99
CA TYR A 156 29.82 -9.09 11.71
C TYR A 156 29.24 -7.66 11.63
N LEU A 157 30.08 -6.64 11.68
CA LEU A 157 29.70 -5.23 11.68
C LEU A 157 30.48 -4.42 10.65
N THR A 158 29.80 -3.43 10.10
CA THR A 158 30.39 -2.39 9.27
C THR A 158 30.74 -1.16 10.09
N ASN A 159 31.83 -0.50 9.71
CA ASN A 159 32.11 0.85 10.19
C ASN A 159 31.18 1.85 9.48
N LYS A 160 30.81 2.92 10.19
CA LYS A 160 29.73 3.83 9.79
C LYS A 160 30.26 5.26 9.77
N CYS A 161 29.88 6.02 8.76
CA CYS A 161 30.15 7.44 8.64
C CYS A 161 28.84 8.20 8.43
N ILE A 162 28.50 9.10 9.34
CA ILE A 162 27.27 9.91 9.27
C ILE A 162 27.63 11.38 9.15
N TYR A 163 27.34 11.99 8.01
CA TYR A 163 27.59 13.41 7.76
C TYR A 163 26.27 14.16 7.73
N TYR A 164 26.13 15.18 8.58
CA TYR A 164 24.94 16.02 8.63
C TYR A 164 25.27 17.48 8.26
N GLY A 165 24.46 18.08 7.39
CA GLY A 165 24.52 19.51 7.06
C GLY A 165 25.14 19.84 5.70
N SER A 166 25.64 21.07 5.57
CA SER A 166 26.32 21.53 4.35
C SER A 166 27.62 20.76 4.13
N ILE A 167 27.93 20.42 2.88
CA ILE A 167 29.10 19.61 2.55
C ILE A 167 29.98 20.32 1.52
N SER A 168 31.30 20.19 1.65
CA SER A 168 32.23 20.69 0.65
C SER A 168 32.55 19.62 -0.40
N LYS A 169 33.00 20.04 -1.58
CA LYS A 169 33.39 19.13 -2.66
C LYS A 169 34.45 18.10 -2.22
N HIS A 170 35.43 18.53 -1.42
CA HIS A 170 36.49 17.63 -0.93
C HIS A 170 35.97 16.61 0.10
N ASP A 171 34.98 16.98 0.90
CA ASP A 171 34.39 16.07 1.88
C ASP A 171 33.53 15.00 1.17
N ILE A 172 32.91 15.32 0.02
CA ILE A 172 32.24 14.31 -0.82
C ILE A 172 33.21 13.23 -1.30
N TYR A 173 34.42 13.60 -1.75
CA TYR A 173 35.44 12.61 -2.11
C TYR A 173 35.85 11.71 -0.93
N PHE A 174 35.91 12.27 0.27
CA PHE A 174 36.19 11.49 1.47
C PHE A 174 35.04 10.52 1.80
N LEU A 175 33.78 10.97 1.69
CA LEU A 175 32.62 10.07 1.85
C LEU A 175 32.62 8.92 0.82
N LEU A 176 32.99 9.20 -0.44
CA LEU A 176 33.14 8.17 -1.47
C LEU A 176 34.30 7.21 -1.15
N LEU A 177 35.42 7.72 -0.63
CA LEU A 177 36.55 6.90 -0.18
C LEU A 177 36.10 5.90 0.88
N LEU A 178 35.36 6.36 1.89
CA LEU A 178 34.88 5.52 2.98
C LEU A 178 33.94 4.43 2.48
N ASN A 179 33.01 4.74 1.57
CA ASN A 179 32.12 3.71 1.02
C ASN A 179 32.89 2.65 0.22
N ARG A 180 33.88 3.08 -0.60
CA ARG A 180 34.74 2.15 -1.35
C ARG A 180 35.66 1.32 -0.47
N PHE A 181 36.00 1.84 0.70
CA PHE A 181 36.77 1.13 1.71
C PHE A 181 35.93 0.12 2.51
N GLY A 182 34.61 0.24 2.48
CA GLY A 182 33.68 -0.72 3.10
C GLY A 182 32.76 -0.14 4.17
N PHE A 183 32.75 1.18 4.37
CA PHE A 183 31.90 1.83 5.36
C PHE A 183 30.48 2.02 4.84
N ASP A 184 29.51 1.97 5.76
CA ASP A 184 28.21 2.59 5.50
C ASP A 184 28.34 4.11 5.61
N VAL A 185 27.90 4.82 4.58
CA VAL A 185 28.02 6.26 4.47
C VAL A 185 26.64 6.88 4.33
N ILE A 186 26.27 7.68 5.32
CA ILE A 186 24.99 8.37 5.34
C ILE A 186 25.24 9.87 5.29
N TYR A 187 24.65 10.53 4.28
CA TYR A 187 24.63 11.98 4.18
C TYR A 187 23.20 12.48 4.44
N ILE A 188 23.05 13.42 5.37
CA ILE A 188 21.75 13.99 5.75
C ILE A 188 21.78 15.50 5.55
N ASN A 189 20.89 16.03 4.72
CA ASN A 189 20.73 17.46 4.52
C ASN A 189 19.23 17.83 4.51
N PRO A 190 18.75 18.62 5.49
CA PRO A 190 17.33 18.97 5.60
C PRO A 190 16.83 19.95 4.52
N LEU A 191 17.73 20.52 3.70
CA LEU A 191 17.39 21.57 2.75
C LEU A 191 17.31 21.05 1.31
N LYS A 192 18.39 21.19 0.54
CA LYS A 192 18.47 20.76 -0.86
C LYS A 192 19.74 19.95 -1.08
N ASP A 193 19.72 19.19 -2.16
CA ASP A 193 20.90 18.43 -2.58
C ASP A 193 22.01 19.38 -3.03
N ASP A 194 23.26 18.99 -2.77
CA ASP A 194 24.41 19.78 -3.18
C ASP A 194 24.78 19.46 -4.63
N GLU A 195 24.94 20.49 -5.46
CA GLU A 195 25.25 20.36 -6.89
C GLU A 195 26.60 19.66 -7.12
N ASN A 196 27.53 19.74 -6.14
CA ASN A 196 28.83 19.07 -6.23
C ASN A 196 28.71 17.54 -6.25
N PHE A 197 27.64 16.93 -5.71
CA PHE A 197 27.47 15.48 -5.81
C PHE A 197 27.33 15.02 -7.25
N ALA A 198 26.58 15.76 -8.08
CA ALA A 198 26.41 15.41 -9.49
C ALA A 198 27.71 15.52 -10.30
N LEU A 199 28.64 16.37 -9.85
CA LEU A 199 29.96 16.54 -10.48
C LEU A 199 30.96 15.48 -10.00
N VAL A 200 30.94 15.15 -8.71
CA VAL A 200 31.94 14.29 -8.08
C VAL A 200 31.56 12.81 -8.18
N ASP A 201 30.31 12.44 -7.93
CA ASP A 201 29.83 11.06 -7.96
C ASP A 201 29.36 10.65 -9.37
N SER A 202 30.26 10.73 -10.35
CA SER A 202 29.94 10.39 -11.75
C SER A 202 29.58 8.94 -11.97
N ASP A 203 30.11 8.06 -11.11
CA ASP A 203 29.92 6.62 -11.20
C ASP A 203 28.65 6.17 -10.46
N GLN A 204 27.86 7.12 -9.92
CA GLN A 204 26.57 6.91 -9.25
C GLN A 204 26.64 5.92 -8.08
N ILE A 205 27.68 6.05 -7.24
CA ILE A 205 27.88 5.21 -6.06
C ILE A 205 26.80 5.51 -5.02
N SER A 206 26.39 6.77 -4.88
CA SER A 206 25.41 7.19 -3.87
C SER A 206 23.97 7.12 -4.37
N THR A 207 23.08 6.68 -3.49
CA THR A 207 21.62 6.66 -3.72
C THR A 207 20.96 7.87 -3.09
N VAL A 208 20.02 8.52 -3.78
CA VAL A 208 19.35 9.73 -3.27
C VAL A 208 17.93 9.41 -2.83
N HIS A 209 17.62 9.71 -1.57
CA HIS A 209 16.28 9.70 -1.03
C HIS A 209 15.79 11.15 -0.85
N LYS A 210 14.93 11.61 -1.77
CA LYS A 210 14.41 12.98 -1.78
C LYS A 210 13.05 13.05 -1.08
N ASN A 211 12.95 13.91 -0.10
CA ASN A 211 11.71 14.25 0.58
C ASN A 211 11.18 15.62 0.10
N THR A 212 9.88 15.85 0.27
CA THR A 212 9.21 17.07 -0.23
C THR A 212 9.31 18.26 0.73
N GLN A 213 9.47 18.02 2.03
CA GLN A 213 9.57 19.08 3.03
C GLN A 213 11.03 19.51 3.20
N ILE A 214 11.25 20.76 3.61
CA ILE A 214 12.59 21.29 3.87
C ILE A 214 12.62 22.01 5.22
N LEU A 215 13.80 22.03 5.84
CA LEU A 215 14.06 22.79 7.07
C LEU A 215 15.42 23.52 6.98
N PRO A 216 15.59 24.64 7.70
CA PRO A 216 16.90 25.30 7.78
C PRO A 216 17.92 24.37 8.45
N ILE A 217 19.15 24.43 7.93
CA ILE A 217 20.29 23.72 8.53
C ILE A 217 20.63 24.41 9.85
N GLN A 218 20.46 23.67 10.95
CA GLN A 218 20.91 23.99 12.31
C GLN A 218 21.91 22.92 12.72
N SER A 219 22.74 23.15 13.74
CA SER A 219 23.69 22.12 14.20
C SER A 219 22.96 20.83 14.61
N TRP A 220 23.62 19.68 14.43
CA TRP A 220 23.06 18.40 14.83
C TRP A 220 22.81 18.37 16.36
N ALA A 221 23.71 18.95 17.15
CA ALA A 221 23.54 19.04 18.60
C ALA A 221 22.25 19.80 19.01
N GLU A 222 21.92 20.90 18.34
CA GLU A 222 20.69 21.66 18.59
C GLU A 222 19.44 20.86 18.21
N ARG A 223 19.46 20.18 17.05
CA ARG A 223 18.38 19.30 16.61
C ARG A 223 18.14 18.16 17.61
N ALA A 224 19.22 17.51 18.04
CA ALA A 224 19.16 16.42 19.01
C ALA A 224 18.65 16.87 20.39
N LYS A 225 18.87 18.12 20.78
CA LYS A 225 18.34 18.67 22.03
C LYS A 225 16.81 18.79 22.02
N ASN A 226 16.23 19.12 20.86
CA ASN A 226 14.79 19.30 20.69
C ASN A 226 14.03 17.97 20.50
N GLY A 227 14.73 16.91 20.11
CA GLY A 227 14.15 15.58 19.89
C GLY A 227 13.98 14.75 21.16
N GLN A 228 13.25 13.63 21.03
CA GLN A 228 13.19 12.55 22.02
C GLN A 228 13.78 11.27 21.41
N ILE A 229 14.35 10.39 22.23
CA ILE A 229 14.90 9.11 21.76
C ILE A 229 13.71 8.21 21.39
N ILE A 230 13.78 7.59 20.22
CA ILE A 230 12.77 6.65 19.75
C ILE A 230 13.18 5.25 20.21
N GLU A 231 12.50 4.73 21.23
CA GLU A 231 12.69 3.36 21.72
C GLU A 231 11.77 2.41 20.94
N GLU A 232 12.28 1.86 19.84
CA GLU A 232 11.57 0.89 19.01
C GLU A 232 12.47 -0.34 18.80
N ASN A 233 11.93 -1.54 19.04
CA ASN A 233 12.60 -2.80 18.70
C ASN A 233 11.86 -3.45 17.53
N ARG A 234 12.44 -3.37 16.34
CA ARG A 234 11.85 -3.95 15.12
C ARG A 234 12.36 -5.35 14.88
N SER A 235 11.41 -6.27 14.73
CA SER A 235 11.70 -7.66 14.36
C SER A 235 12.23 -7.76 12.93
N ILE A 236 13.28 -8.55 12.74
CA ILE A 236 13.84 -8.87 11.42
C ILE A 236 12.76 -9.50 10.52
N THR A 237 11.87 -10.31 11.09
CA THR A 237 10.78 -10.95 10.34
C THR A 237 9.83 -9.93 9.72
N LEU A 238 9.59 -8.79 10.38
CA LEU A 238 8.73 -7.73 9.84
C LEU A 238 9.36 -7.07 8.61
N ASP A 239 10.68 -6.87 8.63
CA ASP A 239 11.40 -6.29 7.49
C ASP A 239 11.47 -7.28 6.32
N ILE A 240 11.64 -8.58 6.61
CA ILE A 240 11.57 -9.64 5.60
C ILE A 240 10.16 -9.71 4.99
N GLU A 241 9.10 -9.64 5.81
CA GLU A 241 7.72 -9.60 5.33
C GLU A 241 7.52 -8.41 4.39
N THR A 242 7.94 -7.21 4.79
CA THR A 242 7.86 -6.00 3.96
C THR A 242 8.62 -6.15 2.64
N GLN A 243 9.85 -6.70 2.67
CA GLN A 243 10.65 -6.93 1.46
C GLN A 243 10.01 -7.96 0.52
N ILE A 244 9.46 -9.06 1.08
CA ILE A 244 8.73 -10.07 0.32
C ILE A 244 7.48 -9.43 -0.30
N GLU A 245 6.75 -8.63 0.46
CA GLU A 245 5.56 -7.94 -0.04
C GLU A 245 5.88 -7.02 -1.23
N GLU A 246 6.90 -6.17 -1.10
CA GLU A 246 7.31 -5.26 -2.18
C GLU A 246 7.68 -6.02 -3.46
N GLN A 247 8.40 -7.13 -3.33
CA GLN A 247 8.79 -7.96 -4.47
C GLN A 247 7.61 -8.74 -5.08
N LEU A 248 6.68 -9.22 -4.26
CA LEU A 248 5.58 -10.08 -4.73
C LEU A 248 4.39 -9.31 -5.29
N PHE A 249 4.03 -8.14 -4.77
CA PHE A 249 2.79 -7.44 -5.15
C PHE A 249 2.99 -6.37 -6.21
N THR A 250 4.22 -5.92 -6.45
CA THR A 250 4.50 -4.89 -7.46
C THR A 250 4.40 -5.50 -8.87
N ASN A 251 3.39 -5.09 -9.64
CA ASN A 251 3.18 -5.50 -11.05
C ASN A 251 2.97 -7.01 -11.31
N SER A 252 2.62 -7.80 -10.29
CA SER A 252 2.45 -9.25 -10.42
C SER A 252 1.02 -9.71 -10.74
N GLY A 253 0.02 -8.81 -10.71
CA GLY A 253 -1.40 -9.16 -10.80
C GLY A 253 -1.95 -9.84 -9.53
N ILE A 254 -1.15 -9.90 -8.47
CA ILE A 254 -1.55 -10.37 -7.15
C ILE A 254 -1.89 -9.16 -6.28
N TYR A 255 -3.00 -9.23 -5.55
CA TYR A 255 -3.47 -8.16 -4.67
C TYR A 255 -3.33 -8.57 -3.20
N ARG A 256 -2.96 -7.61 -2.35
CA ARG A 256 -2.97 -7.78 -0.88
C ARG A 256 -4.41 -7.84 -0.38
N PRO A 257 -4.69 -8.62 0.68
CA PRO A 257 -5.94 -8.50 1.42
C PRO A 257 -6.16 -7.04 1.81
N TRP A 258 -7.38 -6.54 1.60
CA TRP A 258 -7.80 -5.18 1.95
C TRP A 258 -7.02 -4.06 1.26
N GLN A 259 -6.29 -4.34 0.18
CA GLN A 259 -5.49 -3.35 -0.55
C GLN A 259 -6.29 -2.11 -0.98
N PHE A 260 -7.56 -2.29 -1.33
CA PHE A 260 -8.44 -1.23 -1.83
C PHE A 260 -9.48 -0.77 -0.80
N ARG A 261 -9.25 -1.02 0.49
CA ARG A 261 -10.21 -0.68 1.56
C ARG A 261 -10.56 0.82 1.60
N ASN A 262 -9.60 1.69 1.30
CA ASN A 262 -9.79 3.15 1.21
C ASN A 262 -10.14 3.64 -0.20
N GLY A 263 -10.64 2.73 -1.03
CA GLY A 263 -11.01 2.97 -2.41
C GLY A 263 -12.51 2.87 -2.64
N THR A 264 -12.90 2.62 -3.88
CA THR A 264 -14.30 2.38 -4.25
C THR A 264 -14.39 1.29 -5.31
N THR A 265 -15.60 0.79 -5.54
CA THR A 265 -15.90 -0.14 -6.62
C THR A 265 -16.52 0.60 -7.80
N SER A 266 -16.36 0.06 -8.99
CA SER A 266 -17.14 0.43 -10.16
C SER A 266 -17.79 -0.84 -10.72
N PRO A 267 -19.12 -0.92 -10.76
CA PRO A 267 -19.80 -2.14 -11.17
C PRO A 267 -19.64 -2.34 -12.68
N ILE A 268 -19.20 -3.53 -13.08
CA ILE A 268 -19.30 -3.98 -14.47
C ILE A 268 -20.45 -4.97 -14.51
N PHE A 269 -21.57 -4.58 -15.10
CA PHE A 269 -22.67 -5.51 -15.34
C PHE A 269 -22.21 -6.59 -16.33
N PHE A 270 -22.26 -7.85 -15.89
CA PHE A 270 -21.80 -8.97 -16.70
C PHE A 270 -22.97 -9.65 -17.40
N ASN A 271 -23.31 -9.11 -18.58
CA ASN A 271 -24.32 -9.69 -19.47
C ASN A 271 -23.89 -11.09 -19.94
N SER A 272 -24.50 -12.13 -19.37
CA SER A 272 -23.96 -13.49 -19.44
C SER A 272 -25.07 -14.56 -19.46
N THR A 273 -24.69 -15.84 -19.40
CA THR A 273 -25.60 -16.98 -19.37
C THR A 273 -25.66 -17.64 -17.99
N LEU A 274 -26.66 -18.51 -17.76
CA LEU A 274 -26.73 -19.30 -16.52
C LEU A 274 -25.53 -20.26 -16.34
N ILE A 275 -24.88 -20.66 -17.43
CA ILE A 275 -23.66 -21.48 -17.35
C ILE A 275 -22.51 -20.67 -16.74
N ASP A 276 -22.39 -19.39 -17.12
CA ASP A 276 -21.38 -18.49 -16.55
C ASP A 276 -21.61 -18.28 -15.06
N VAL A 277 -22.89 -18.13 -14.65
CA VAL A 277 -23.30 -18.06 -13.24
C VAL A 277 -22.84 -19.31 -12.51
N GLU A 278 -23.22 -20.52 -12.95
CA GLU A 278 -22.85 -21.78 -12.29
C GLU A 278 -21.32 -21.95 -12.13
N GLN A 279 -20.54 -21.51 -13.12
CA GLN A 279 -19.08 -21.64 -13.11
C GLN A 279 -18.38 -20.57 -12.25
N ASN A 280 -18.89 -19.34 -12.21
CA ASN A 280 -18.21 -18.20 -11.60
C ASN A 280 -18.85 -17.71 -10.30
N TRP A 281 -19.97 -18.27 -9.86
CA TRP A 281 -20.66 -17.87 -8.63
C TRP A 281 -19.72 -17.84 -7.43
N ASN A 282 -18.91 -18.89 -7.28
CA ASN A 282 -17.94 -19.03 -6.19
C ASN A 282 -16.56 -18.44 -6.53
N ALA A 283 -16.38 -17.79 -7.69
CA ALA A 283 -15.10 -17.22 -8.09
C ALA A 283 -14.91 -15.81 -7.50
N PRO A 284 -13.70 -15.45 -7.03
CA PRO A 284 -13.41 -14.09 -6.58
C PRO A 284 -13.41 -13.10 -7.75
N ALA A 285 -13.63 -11.81 -7.46
CA ALA A 285 -13.71 -10.75 -8.46
C ALA A 285 -12.48 -10.72 -9.38
N LYS A 286 -11.27 -10.88 -8.81
CA LYS A 286 -10.00 -10.77 -9.55
C LYS A 286 -9.78 -11.77 -10.68
N VAL A 287 -10.52 -12.88 -10.72
CA VAL A 287 -10.40 -13.89 -11.79
C VAL A 287 -11.53 -13.80 -12.81
N ARG A 288 -12.50 -12.90 -12.62
CA ARG A 288 -13.63 -12.73 -13.54
C ARG A 288 -13.23 -11.88 -14.73
N ASN A 289 -13.81 -12.22 -15.89
CA ASN A 289 -13.59 -11.46 -17.10
C ASN A 289 -14.11 -10.03 -16.94
N GLY A 290 -13.31 -9.04 -17.34
CA GLY A 290 -13.60 -7.61 -17.19
C GLY A 290 -13.06 -6.99 -15.89
N PHE A 291 -12.56 -7.78 -14.94
CA PHE A 291 -11.95 -7.24 -13.72
C PHE A 291 -10.72 -6.39 -14.05
N LYS A 292 -10.62 -5.22 -13.42
CA LYS A 292 -9.44 -4.37 -13.48
C LYS A 292 -9.37 -3.41 -12.30
N THR A 293 -8.18 -2.89 -12.05
CA THR A 293 -7.94 -1.89 -11.00
C THR A 293 -7.31 -0.64 -11.63
N VAL A 294 -7.88 0.53 -11.37
CA VAL A 294 -7.32 1.81 -11.80
C VAL A 294 -7.21 2.69 -10.56
N GLU A 295 -5.99 3.03 -10.16
CA GLU A 295 -5.69 3.74 -8.91
C GLU A 295 -6.32 3.03 -7.71
N LYS A 296 -7.32 3.66 -7.06
CA LYS A 296 -8.07 3.09 -5.92
C LYS A 296 -9.47 2.59 -6.30
N THR A 297 -9.80 2.57 -7.59
CA THR A 297 -11.09 2.09 -8.09
C THR A 297 -10.96 0.66 -8.61
N VAL A 298 -11.73 -0.25 -8.04
CA VAL A 298 -11.80 -1.65 -8.48
C VAL A 298 -13.03 -1.84 -9.34
N TYR A 299 -12.84 -2.25 -10.58
CA TYR A 299 -13.93 -2.56 -11.49
C TYR A 299 -14.34 -4.02 -11.27
N VAL A 300 -15.54 -4.22 -10.72
CA VAL A 300 -16.03 -5.52 -10.24
C VAL A 300 -17.09 -6.06 -11.21
N PRO A 301 -16.80 -7.15 -11.96
CA PRO A 301 -17.79 -7.87 -12.74
C PRO A 301 -18.78 -8.60 -11.83
N HIS A 302 -20.05 -8.25 -11.94
CA HIS A 302 -21.12 -8.81 -11.11
C HIS A 302 -22.28 -9.35 -11.94
N PHE A 303 -22.94 -10.37 -11.39
CA PHE A 303 -24.16 -10.95 -11.93
C PHE A 303 -25.38 -10.23 -11.36
N PHE A 304 -26.36 -9.92 -12.22
CA PHE A 304 -27.69 -9.54 -11.78
C PHE A 304 -28.69 -10.28 -12.67
N PHE A 305 -29.33 -11.31 -12.14
CA PHE A 305 -30.22 -12.21 -12.87
C PHE A 305 -31.61 -12.27 -12.27
N GLU A 306 -32.59 -12.28 -13.15
CA GLU A 306 -33.95 -12.75 -12.92
C GLU A 306 -34.13 -14.09 -13.65
N ILE A 307 -34.53 -15.11 -12.91
CA ILE A 307 -34.75 -16.47 -13.42
C ILE A 307 -36.22 -16.80 -13.27
N GLU A 308 -36.94 -16.77 -14.38
CA GLU A 308 -38.37 -17.10 -14.46
C GLU A 308 -38.57 -18.59 -14.68
N GLY A 309 -39.44 -19.21 -13.88
CA GLY A 309 -39.74 -20.63 -13.99
C GLY A 309 -38.67 -21.55 -13.40
N GLU A 310 -38.80 -22.83 -13.76
CA GLU A 310 -38.00 -23.95 -13.26
C GLU A 310 -37.52 -24.83 -14.42
N TYR A 311 -36.37 -25.47 -14.25
CA TYR A 311 -35.92 -26.51 -15.18
C TYR A 311 -36.78 -27.77 -15.08
N ASN A 312 -36.94 -28.46 -16.21
CA ASN A 312 -37.41 -29.83 -16.31
C ASN A 312 -36.27 -30.73 -16.83
N PRO A 313 -35.72 -31.65 -16.04
CA PRO A 313 -36.19 -32.08 -14.72
C PRO A 313 -35.88 -31.10 -13.59
N ILE A 314 -36.79 -31.03 -12.63
CA ILE A 314 -36.72 -30.20 -11.40
C ILE A 314 -35.44 -30.45 -10.56
N ASP A 315 -34.78 -31.60 -10.73
CA ASP A 315 -33.50 -31.89 -10.05
C ASP A 315 -32.40 -30.93 -10.51
N LYS A 316 -32.40 -30.55 -11.80
CA LYS A 316 -31.49 -29.55 -12.36
C LYS A 316 -31.76 -28.17 -11.75
N TYR A 317 -33.03 -27.81 -11.58
CA TYR A 317 -33.42 -26.56 -10.93
C TYR A 317 -32.98 -26.51 -9.46
N ALA A 318 -33.23 -27.61 -8.73
CA ALA A 318 -32.81 -27.72 -7.34
C ALA A 318 -31.29 -27.60 -7.17
N HIS A 319 -30.52 -28.16 -8.11
CA HIS A 319 -29.07 -28.01 -8.13
C HIS A 319 -28.63 -26.56 -8.34
N LEU A 320 -29.22 -25.85 -9.32
CA LEU A 320 -28.94 -24.42 -9.55
C LEU A 320 -29.23 -23.57 -8.31
N VAL A 321 -30.42 -23.74 -7.72
CA VAL A 321 -30.79 -23.04 -6.47
C VAL A 321 -29.79 -23.37 -5.35
N ASN A 322 -29.37 -24.63 -5.24
CA ASN A 322 -28.40 -25.04 -4.22
C ASN A 322 -27.02 -24.39 -4.39
N ILE A 323 -26.50 -24.32 -5.62
CA ILE A 323 -25.24 -23.62 -5.93
C ILE A 323 -25.34 -22.17 -5.46
N CYS A 324 -26.44 -21.51 -5.83
CA CYS A 324 -26.62 -20.09 -5.56
C CYS A 324 -26.76 -19.83 -4.06
N SER A 325 -27.57 -20.64 -3.37
CA SER A 325 -27.92 -20.43 -1.95
C SER A 325 -26.91 -20.96 -0.93
N SER A 326 -26.05 -21.92 -1.30
CA SER A 326 -25.11 -22.56 -0.36
C SER A 326 -23.70 -21.96 -0.38
N SER A 327 -23.45 -21.00 -1.27
CA SER A 327 -22.17 -20.31 -1.38
C SER A 327 -21.87 -19.47 -0.14
N ASP A 328 -20.60 -19.35 0.21
CA ASP A 328 -20.12 -18.36 1.17
C ASP A 328 -20.46 -16.93 0.71
N ASN A 329 -20.55 -16.02 1.69
CA ASN A 329 -20.94 -14.61 1.51
C ASN A 329 -22.29 -14.41 0.82
N THR A 330 -23.21 -15.36 0.99
CA THR A 330 -24.56 -15.30 0.41
C THR A 330 -25.60 -15.04 1.48
N LEU A 331 -26.43 -14.03 1.26
CA LEU A 331 -27.67 -13.83 2.01
C LEU A 331 -28.85 -14.30 1.15
N VAL A 332 -29.51 -15.36 1.64
CA VAL A 332 -30.70 -15.92 1.01
C VAL A 332 -31.94 -15.35 1.69
N LEU A 333 -32.88 -14.86 0.88
CA LEU A 333 -34.11 -14.21 1.31
C LEU A 333 -35.31 -14.85 0.63
N THR A 334 -36.42 -14.92 1.34
CA THR A 334 -37.70 -15.41 0.82
C THR A 334 -38.78 -14.35 0.95
N SER A 335 -39.72 -14.32 0.00
CA SER A 335 -40.82 -13.34 0.02
C SER A 335 -41.79 -13.49 1.21
N ASN A 336 -41.71 -14.58 1.98
CA ASN A 336 -42.60 -14.93 3.08
C ASN A 336 -42.11 -14.49 4.48
N GLY A 337 -41.26 -13.46 4.57
CA GLY A 337 -40.89 -12.86 5.86
C GLY A 337 -39.49 -12.28 5.94
N ASP A 338 -38.70 -12.30 4.87
CA ASP A 338 -37.40 -11.66 4.83
C ASP A 338 -37.47 -10.29 4.14
N GLU A 339 -36.96 -9.27 4.83
CA GLU A 339 -36.80 -7.93 4.27
C GLU A 339 -35.32 -7.53 4.22
N LEU A 340 -34.96 -6.72 3.21
CA LEU A 340 -33.64 -6.11 3.09
C LEU A 340 -33.48 -4.85 3.97
N ILE A 341 -34.58 -4.39 4.56
CA ILE A 341 -34.70 -3.20 5.39
C ILE A 341 -35.31 -3.59 6.73
N THR A 342 -34.97 -2.85 7.78
CA THR A 342 -35.30 -3.23 9.16
C THR A 342 -36.45 -2.46 9.78
N HIS A 343 -36.82 -1.31 9.21
CA HIS A 343 -37.85 -0.43 9.77
C HIS A 343 -38.64 0.29 8.69
N GLU A 344 -39.84 0.70 9.06
CA GLU A 344 -40.63 1.63 8.27
C GLU A 344 -39.97 3.02 8.27
N ILE A 345 -40.03 3.68 7.12
CA ILE A 345 -39.55 5.04 6.90
C ILE A 345 -40.41 6.00 7.72
N ASN A 346 -39.80 6.75 8.63
CA ASN A 346 -40.47 7.78 9.41
C ASN A 346 -40.34 9.16 8.73
N ASP A 347 -41.44 9.91 8.62
CA ASP A 347 -41.45 11.25 8.05
C ASP A 347 -40.52 12.22 8.79
N SER A 348 -40.35 12.05 10.10
CA SER A 348 -39.43 12.88 10.90
C SER A 348 -37.97 12.74 10.45
N ASP A 349 -37.53 11.52 10.13
CA ASP A 349 -36.16 11.23 9.68
C ASP A 349 -35.92 11.82 8.30
N LYS A 350 -36.93 11.77 7.42
CA LYS A 350 -36.90 12.38 6.08
C LYS A 350 -36.69 13.90 6.13
N TYR A 351 -37.36 14.61 7.05
CA TYR A 351 -37.15 16.05 7.22
C TYR A 351 -35.73 16.39 7.67
N GLN A 352 -35.15 15.59 8.57
CA GLN A 352 -33.77 15.79 9.01
C GLN A 352 -32.79 15.54 7.85
N LEU A 353 -33.00 14.46 7.09
CA LEU A 353 -32.17 14.13 5.93
C LEU A 353 -32.20 15.20 4.84
N MET A 354 -33.33 15.90 4.68
CA MET A 354 -33.46 17.02 3.73
C MET A 354 -32.44 18.13 3.98
N PHE A 355 -32.07 18.39 5.24
CA PHE A 355 -31.06 19.40 5.57
C PHE A 355 -29.63 18.99 5.20
N CYS A 356 -29.39 17.70 4.97
CA CYS A 356 -28.10 17.18 4.51
C CYS A 356 -27.96 17.22 2.97
N GLN A 357 -29.02 17.57 2.24
CA GLN A 357 -29.01 17.59 0.78
C GLN A 357 -28.36 18.87 0.23
N LEU A 358 -27.42 18.70 -0.69
CA LEU A 358 -26.73 19.76 -1.41
C LEU A 358 -27.55 20.26 -2.62
N SER A 359 -27.14 21.40 -3.18
CA SER A 359 -27.85 22.05 -4.29
C SER A 359 -27.92 21.22 -5.59
N ASN A 360 -26.96 20.33 -5.80
CA ASN A 360 -26.91 19.39 -6.93
C ASN A 360 -27.75 18.12 -6.70
N GLY A 361 -28.42 17.98 -5.56
CA GLY A 361 -29.25 16.82 -5.20
C GLY A 361 -28.51 15.68 -4.51
N SER A 362 -27.17 15.70 -4.44
CA SER A 362 -26.40 14.75 -3.64
C SER A 362 -26.45 15.11 -2.15
N PHE A 363 -26.01 14.20 -1.28
CA PHE A 363 -25.95 14.43 0.15
C PHE A 363 -24.52 14.72 0.63
N ASP A 364 -24.43 15.58 1.65
CA ASP A 364 -23.23 15.72 2.46
C ASP A 364 -23.09 14.51 3.40
N ILE A 365 -22.06 13.71 3.18
CA ILE A 365 -21.82 12.49 3.95
C ILE A 365 -21.48 12.78 5.41
N GLU A 366 -20.78 13.88 5.70
CA GLU A 366 -20.37 14.23 7.06
C GLU A 366 -21.58 14.67 7.90
N GLU A 367 -22.55 15.34 7.28
CA GLU A 367 -23.80 15.72 7.94
C GLU A 367 -24.71 14.51 8.17
N ILE A 368 -24.78 13.55 7.24
CA ILE A 368 -25.55 12.31 7.44
C ILE A 368 -25.04 11.55 8.66
N MET A 369 -23.72 11.45 8.84
CA MET A 369 -23.12 10.72 9.96
C MET A 369 -23.48 11.30 11.34
N LYS A 370 -23.93 12.56 11.42
CA LYS A 370 -24.35 13.23 12.66
C LYS A 370 -25.81 12.97 13.02
N LEU A 371 -26.59 12.37 12.12
CA LEU A 371 -28.03 12.17 12.32
C LEU A 371 -28.30 11.13 13.43
N PRO A 372 -29.35 11.33 14.25
CA PRO A 372 -29.62 10.46 15.40
C PRO A 372 -30.02 9.03 15.02
N PHE A 373 -30.56 8.84 13.82
CA PHE A 373 -30.96 7.53 13.29
C PHE A 373 -29.88 6.86 12.44
N TYR A 374 -28.68 7.44 12.34
CA TYR A 374 -27.58 6.88 11.57
C TYR A 374 -27.02 5.60 12.24
N ARG A 375 -26.92 4.51 11.46
CA ARG A 375 -26.68 3.16 12.01
C ARG A 375 -25.35 2.54 11.65
N TYR A 376 -24.56 3.19 10.80
CA TYR A 376 -23.30 2.61 10.33
C TYR A 376 -22.10 2.98 11.21
N ALA A 377 -22.29 3.86 12.20
CA ALA A 377 -21.25 4.26 13.17
C ALA A 377 -20.47 3.11 13.85
N PRO A 378 -21.02 1.89 14.08
CA PRO A 378 -20.23 0.79 14.62
C PRO A 378 -19.20 0.17 13.66
N TYR A 379 -19.23 0.49 12.37
CA TYR A 379 -18.33 -0.04 11.36
C TYR A 379 -17.13 0.90 11.14
N ASN A 380 -16.16 0.49 10.33
CA ASN A 380 -14.99 1.32 10.03
C ASN A 380 -15.37 2.54 9.17
N ASP A 381 -14.78 3.70 9.45
CA ASP A 381 -14.97 4.98 8.73
C ASP A 381 -14.93 4.83 7.20
N GLU A 382 -14.05 3.98 6.66
CA GLU A 382 -13.93 3.77 5.21
C GLU A 382 -15.16 3.03 4.64
N THR A 383 -15.73 2.07 5.35
CA THR A 383 -16.98 1.39 4.95
C THR A 383 -18.17 2.34 4.98
N GLU A 384 -18.23 3.18 6.02
CA GLU A 384 -19.27 4.19 6.17
C GLU A 384 -19.26 5.16 5.01
N LYS A 385 -18.09 5.76 4.73
CA LYS A 385 -17.90 6.65 3.59
C LYS A 385 -18.19 5.95 2.27
N PHE A 386 -17.77 4.69 2.11
CA PHE A 386 -18.04 3.91 0.91
C PHE A 386 -19.55 3.77 0.64
N LEU A 387 -20.33 3.36 1.65
CA LEU A 387 -21.79 3.24 1.57
C LEU A 387 -22.44 4.58 1.20
N LEU A 388 -22.10 5.66 1.93
CA LEU A 388 -22.72 6.96 1.72
C LEU A 388 -22.36 7.55 0.35
N ASN A 389 -21.12 7.39 -0.11
CA ASN A 389 -20.73 7.81 -1.46
C ASN A 389 -21.45 7.00 -2.55
N LYS A 390 -21.71 5.71 -2.32
CA LYS A 390 -22.50 4.88 -3.24
C LYS A 390 -23.95 5.34 -3.36
N ILE A 391 -24.53 5.93 -2.31
CA ILE A 391 -25.87 6.55 -2.39
C ILE A 391 -25.84 7.68 -3.42
N ASN A 392 -24.86 8.58 -3.30
CA ASN A 392 -24.68 9.70 -4.22
C ASN A 392 -24.40 9.23 -5.66
N GLU A 393 -23.55 8.21 -5.84
CA GLU A 393 -23.28 7.62 -7.15
C GLU A 393 -24.55 7.04 -7.80
N THR A 394 -25.41 6.41 -6.98
CA THR A 394 -26.66 5.80 -7.45
C THR A 394 -27.69 6.87 -7.83
N ILE A 395 -27.82 7.94 -7.05
CA ILE A 395 -28.70 9.08 -7.36
C ILE A 395 -28.26 9.76 -8.68
N ALA A 396 -26.96 9.86 -8.91
CA ALA A 396 -26.41 10.47 -10.13
C ALA A 396 -26.64 9.64 -11.39
N ASP A 397 -26.86 8.32 -11.28
CA ASP A 397 -27.09 7.43 -12.42
C ASP A 397 -28.56 7.47 -12.87
N THR A 398 -28.87 8.40 -13.78
CA THR A 398 -30.21 8.59 -14.33
C THR A 398 -30.69 7.44 -15.23
N ARG A 399 -29.81 6.49 -15.59
CA ARG A 399 -30.14 5.36 -16.47
C ARG A 399 -30.38 4.06 -15.71
N LEU A 400 -30.07 3.98 -14.42
CA LEU A 400 -30.24 2.75 -13.65
C LEU A 400 -31.72 2.34 -13.52
N PHE A 401 -32.59 3.31 -13.23
CA PHE A 401 -34.03 3.09 -13.00
C PHE A 401 -34.87 3.52 -14.20
N LYS A 402 -36.02 2.85 -14.40
CA LYS A 402 -37.01 3.21 -15.44
C LYS A 402 -37.49 4.65 -15.29
N GLN A 403 -37.75 5.06 -14.05
CA GLN A 403 -37.98 6.44 -13.67
C GLN A 403 -36.77 6.92 -12.86
N PRO A 404 -36.03 7.94 -13.32
CA PRO A 404 -34.88 8.45 -12.59
C PRO A 404 -35.29 8.95 -11.20
N LEU A 405 -34.45 8.70 -10.19
CA LEU A 405 -34.68 9.20 -8.82
C LEU A 405 -34.77 10.73 -8.78
N THR A 406 -34.07 11.41 -9.69
CA THR A 406 -34.05 12.88 -9.80
C THR A 406 -35.37 13.49 -10.28
N ILE A 407 -36.41 12.69 -10.53
CA ILE A 407 -37.73 13.18 -10.92
C ILE A 407 -38.36 14.08 -9.83
N SER A 408 -38.10 13.78 -8.56
CA SER A 408 -38.55 14.59 -7.44
C SER A 408 -37.55 14.53 -6.29
N LYS A 409 -37.50 15.59 -5.49
CA LYS A 409 -36.68 15.59 -4.25
C LYS A 409 -37.14 14.51 -3.27
N GLU A 410 -38.45 14.24 -3.25
CA GLU A 410 -39.04 13.22 -2.41
C GLU A 410 -38.53 11.81 -2.73
N GLU A 411 -38.40 11.46 -4.01
CA GLU A 411 -37.86 10.15 -4.43
C GLU A 411 -36.39 9.98 -4.03
N ILE A 412 -35.58 11.03 -4.18
CA ILE A 412 -34.18 11.02 -3.70
C ILE A 412 -34.11 10.77 -2.19
N LEU A 413 -34.92 11.48 -1.41
CA LEU A 413 -34.95 11.35 0.05
C LEU A 413 -35.43 9.97 0.49
N ASN A 414 -36.49 9.46 -0.13
CA ASN A 414 -37.02 8.12 0.16
C ASN A 414 -35.97 7.04 -0.15
N PHE A 415 -35.28 7.15 -1.29
CA PHE A 415 -34.20 6.22 -1.65
C PHE A 415 -33.03 6.28 -0.65
N ALA A 416 -32.54 7.47 -0.32
CA ALA A 416 -31.42 7.60 0.61
C ALA A 416 -31.77 7.05 2.00
N LEU A 417 -32.97 7.36 2.51
CA LEU A 417 -33.43 6.85 3.80
C LEU A 417 -33.60 5.32 3.80
N LEU A 418 -34.08 4.76 2.69
CA LEU A 418 -34.18 3.32 2.49
C LEU A 418 -32.81 2.63 2.63
N ILE A 419 -31.76 3.19 2.02
CA ILE A 419 -30.40 2.65 2.14
C ILE A 419 -29.90 2.79 3.58
N LEU A 420 -30.11 3.94 4.24
CA LEU A 420 -29.69 4.14 5.64
C LEU A 420 -30.33 3.14 6.63
N GLN A 421 -31.42 2.47 6.25
CA GLN A 421 -32.15 1.48 7.05
C GLN A 421 -31.85 0.01 6.67
N LEU A 422 -30.81 -0.24 5.87
CA LEU A 422 -30.37 -1.59 5.48
C LEU A 422 -30.22 -2.55 6.68
N ASP A 423 -30.60 -3.82 6.45
CA ASP A 423 -30.40 -4.90 7.41
C ASP A 423 -28.90 -5.10 7.74
N LYS A 424 -28.60 -5.34 9.01
CA LYS A 424 -27.22 -5.56 9.49
C LYS A 424 -26.52 -6.72 8.78
N ARG A 425 -27.26 -7.73 8.32
CA ARG A 425 -26.75 -8.84 7.50
C ARG A 425 -26.16 -8.34 6.19
N VAL A 426 -26.83 -7.38 5.53
CA VAL A 426 -26.35 -6.76 4.29
C VAL A 426 -25.11 -5.91 4.57
N ILE A 427 -25.15 -5.08 5.62
CA ILE A 427 -24.02 -4.21 5.95
C ILE A 427 -22.77 -5.03 6.27
N ARG A 428 -22.91 -6.16 6.99
CA ARG A 428 -21.81 -7.08 7.28
C ARG A 428 -21.20 -7.71 6.03
N LEU A 429 -22.02 -8.02 5.02
CA LEU A 429 -21.51 -8.49 3.74
C LEU A 429 -20.67 -7.41 3.04
N ILE A 430 -21.11 -6.15 3.09
CA ILE A 430 -20.38 -5.00 2.53
C ILE A 430 -19.07 -4.76 3.30
N ASP A 431 -19.12 -4.77 4.63
CA ASP A 431 -17.95 -4.55 5.48
C ASP A 431 -16.90 -5.67 5.32
N SER A 432 -17.35 -6.90 5.04
CA SER A 432 -16.48 -8.06 4.78
C SER A 432 -15.98 -8.13 3.34
N PHE A 433 -16.40 -7.22 2.46
CA PHE A 433 -16.07 -7.27 1.03
C PHE A 433 -14.68 -6.67 0.74
N ASP A 434 -13.68 -7.53 0.58
CA ASP A 434 -12.46 -7.18 -0.13
C ASP A 434 -12.76 -7.13 -1.63
N PHE A 435 -12.62 -5.96 -2.25
CA PHE A 435 -13.04 -5.71 -3.64
C PHE A 435 -12.35 -6.62 -4.67
N THR A 436 -11.22 -7.24 -4.35
CA THR A 436 -10.53 -8.21 -5.22
C THR A 436 -10.92 -9.67 -4.93
N GLY A 437 -11.52 -9.90 -3.76
CA GLY A 437 -11.86 -11.19 -3.20
C GLY A 437 -13.24 -11.70 -3.62
N PHE A 438 -13.86 -12.50 -2.73
CA PHE A 438 -15.17 -13.09 -2.99
C PHE A 438 -16.28 -12.04 -2.94
N ILE A 439 -17.10 -12.03 -3.99
CA ILE A 439 -18.17 -11.06 -4.14
C ILE A 439 -19.33 -11.40 -3.17
N PRO A 440 -19.88 -10.40 -2.46
CA PRO A 440 -21.06 -10.57 -1.63
C PRO A 440 -22.30 -10.82 -2.49
N LYS A 441 -23.20 -11.69 -2.02
CA LYS A 441 -24.27 -12.23 -2.85
C LYS A 441 -25.63 -12.11 -2.19
N ILE A 442 -26.64 -11.83 -3.00
CA ILE A 442 -28.05 -11.84 -2.62
C ILE A 442 -28.77 -12.84 -3.50
N VAL A 443 -29.45 -13.79 -2.86
CA VAL A 443 -30.36 -14.71 -3.54
C VAL A 443 -31.76 -14.45 -3.00
N PHE A 444 -32.64 -13.95 -3.85
CA PHE A 444 -34.03 -13.71 -3.51
C PHE A 444 -34.89 -14.78 -4.14
N PHE A 445 -35.60 -15.57 -3.34
CA PHE A 445 -36.53 -16.59 -3.81
C PHE A 445 -37.96 -16.10 -3.61
N LEU A 446 -38.68 -15.86 -4.72
CA LEU A 446 -40.08 -15.49 -4.70
C LEU A 446 -40.94 -16.74 -4.60
N GLU A 447 -41.68 -16.86 -3.50
CA GLU A 447 -42.61 -17.96 -3.28
C GLU A 447 -44.00 -17.60 -3.80
N GLY A 448 -44.67 -18.55 -4.45
CA GLY A 448 -46.01 -18.34 -4.98
C GLY A 448 -46.09 -17.22 -6.03
N GLU A 449 -47.16 -16.42 -5.96
CA GLU A 449 -47.43 -15.30 -6.87
C GLU A 449 -46.93 -13.94 -6.34
N THR A 450 -45.94 -13.96 -5.45
CA THR A 450 -45.38 -12.71 -4.87
C THR A 450 -44.51 -11.95 -5.88
N GLN A 451 -44.54 -10.61 -5.76
CA GLN A 451 -43.72 -9.69 -6.55
C GLN A 451 -42.73 -8.95 -5.65
N LEU A 452 -41.66 -8.40 -6.22
CA LEU A 452 -40.75 -7.52 -5.50
C LEU A 452 -41.39 -6.15 -5.32
N SER A 453 -41.26 -5.57 -4.13
CA SER A 453 -41.68 -4.18 -3.91
C SER A 453 -40.71 -3.22 -4.59
N LYS A 454 -41.19 -2.03 -4.98
CA LYS A 454 -40.38 -0.92 -5.51
C LYS A 454 -39.12 -0.67 -4.67
N ASN A 455 -39.28 -0.63 -3.34
CA ASN A 455 -38.19 -0.42 -2.39
C ASN A 455 -37.15 -1.55 -2.47
N THR A 456 -37.59 -2.81 -2.55
CA THR A 456 -36.68 -3.96 -2.69
C THR A 456 -35.88 -3.85 -3.98
N CYS A 457 -36.51 -3.50 -5.11
CA CYS A 457 -35.83 -3.29 -6.38
C CYS A 457 -34.77 -2.17 -6.30
N TYR A 458 -35.07 -1.07 -5.60
CA TYR A 458 -34.13 0.03 -5.40
C TYR A 458 -32.91 -0.38 -4.57
N VAL A 459 -33.12 -1.16 -3.50
CA VAL A 459 -32.02 -1.72 -2.72
C VAL A 459 -31.17 -2.68 -3.56
N LEU A 460 -31.79 -3.60 -4.30
CA LEU A 460 -31.06 -4.54 -5.15
C LEU A 460 -30.21 -3.82 -6.21
N ALA A 461 -30.76 -2.78 -6.86
CA ALA A 461 -30.01 -1.97 -7.81
C ALA A 461 -28.81 -1.26 -7.15
N TYR A 462 -28.98 -0.72 -5.94
CA TYR A 462 -27.91 -0.12 -5.16
C TYR A 462 -26.81 -1.14 -4.78
N LEU A 463 -27.19 -2.36 -4.39
CA LEU A 463 -26.23 -3.44 -4.13
C LEU A 463 -25.49 -3.87 -5.40
N GLY A 464 -26.17 -3.91 -6.55
CA GLY A 464 -25.55 -4.08 -7.86
C GLY A 464 -24.53 -2.97 -8.16
N LYS A 465 -24.82 -1.73 -7.78
CA LYS A 465 -23.88 -0.60 -7.89
C LYS A 465 -22.63 -0.74 -7.01
N ILE A 466 -22.73 -1.44 -5.89
CA ILE A 466 -21.58 -1.84 -5.07
C ILE A 466 -20.79 -2.97 -5.73
N GLY A 467 -21.44 -3.80 -6.53
CA GLY A 467 -20.85 -4.93 -7.24
C GLY A 467 -21.30 -6.30 -6.69
N PHE A 468 -22.45 -6.36 -6.02
CA PHE A 468 -23.01 -7.63 -5.53
C PHE A 468 -23.43 -8.53 -6.68
N ASP A 469 -23.25 -9.84 -6.48
CA ASP A 469 -23.96 -10.82 -7.30
C ASP A 469 -25.40 -10.98 -6.79
N ILE A 470 -26.38 -10.83 -7.67
CA ILE A 470 -27.79 -10.85 -7.33
C ILE A 470 -28.52 -11.84 -8.23
N ILE A 471 -29.23 -12.79 -7.63
CA ILE A 471 -30.13 -13.71 -8.33
C ILE A 471 -31.52 -13.63 -7.71
N ILE A 472 -32.52 -13.43 -8.56
CA ILE A 472 -33.94 -13.50 -8.21
C ILE A 472 -34.52 -14.74 -8.87
N PHE A 473 -34.89 -15.73 -8.07
CA PHE A 473 -35.67 -16.87 -8.52
C PHE A 473 -37.15 -16.51 -8.45
N SER A 474 -37.81 -16.50 -9.61
CA SER A 474 -39.26 -16.29 -9.75
C SER A 474 -39.89 -17.49 -10.46
N PRO A 475 -40.18 -18.59 -9.74
CA PRO A 475 -40.84 -19.77 -10.32
C PRO A 475 -42.16 -19.45 -11.05
N ALA A 476 -42.92 -18.48 -10.54
CA ALA A 476 -44.15 -17.99 -11.17
C ALA A 476 -43.92 -17.03 -12.36
N GLY A 477 -42.71 -16.49 -12.51
CA GLY A 477 -42.38 -15.48 -13.52
C GLY A 477 -43.06 -14.12 -13.30
N LEU A 478 -43.25 -13.72 -12.03
CA LEU A 478 -44.01 -12.55 -11.61
C LEU A 478 -43.18 -11.55 -10.77
N SER A 479 -41.85 -11.47 -10.95
CA SER A 479 -41.00 -10.67 -10.06
C SER A 479 -41.26 -9.16 -10.11
N ASP A 480 -41.72 -8.66 -11.26
CA ASP A 480 -41.92 -7.23 -11.58
C ASP A 480 -40.64 -6.36 -11.56
N LEU A 481 -39.46 -6.96 -11.63
CA LEU A 481 -38.17 -6.24 -11.61
C LEU A 481 -38.03 -5.19 -12.72
N ASN A 482 -38.45 -5.55 -13.95
CA ASN A 482 -38.34 -4.70 -15.14
C ASN A 482 -39.23 -3.45 -15.10
N SER A 483 -40.21 -3.39 -14.19
CA SER A 483 -41.04 -2.19 -13.98
C SER A 483 -40.26 -1.06 -13.30
N TYR A 484 -39.18 -1.38 -12.58
CA TYR A 484 -38.43 -0.42 -11.77
C TYR A 484 -36.99 -0.22 -12.25
N ILE A 485 -36.31 -1.26 -12.72
CA ILE A 485 -34.91 -1.23 -13.17
C ILE A 485 -34.86 -1.34 -14.70
N ASN A 486 -33.91 -0.64 -15.34
CA ASN A 486 -33.69 -0.81 -16.78
C ASN A 486 -33.07 -2.17 -17.12
N ALA A 487 -33.63 -2.83 -18.13
CA ALA A 487 -33.21 -4.17 -18.59
C ALA A 487 -31.74 -4.27 -19.07
N GLU A 488 -31.04 -3.14 -19.22
CA GLU A 488 -29.59 -3.13 -19.52
C GLU A 488 -28.72 -3.46 -18.30
N TYR A 489 -29.31 -3.51 -17.10
CA TYR A 489 -28.60 -3.70 -15.82
C TYR A 489 -28.84 -5.07 -15.18
N PHE A 490 -29.66 -5.94 -15.80
CA PHE A 490 -29.88 -7.31 -15.34
C PHE A 490 -30.23 -8.23 -16.52
N ASN A 491 -29.99 -9.52 -16.36
CA ASN A 491 -30.37 -10.55 -17.30
C ASN A 491 -31.69 -11.20 -16.87
N THR A 492 -32.63 -11.37 -17.80
CA THR A 492 -33.82 -12.22 -17.58
C THR A 492 -33.68 -13.50 -18.38
N VAL A 493 -33.87 -14.65 -17.73
CA VAL A 493 -33.89 -15.96 -18.37
C VAL A 493 -35.18 -16.68 -17.97
N ARG A 494 -35.90 -17.20 -18.97
CA ARG A 494 -37.10 -18.00 -18.77
C ARG A 494 -36.81 -19.48 -19.00
N LEU A 495 -37.12 -20.30 -18.00
CA LEU A 495 -36.90 -21.75 -17.96
C LEU A 495 -38.11 -22.53 -18.50
N ASP A 496 -38.06 -23.85 -18.34
CA ASP A 496 -38.94 -24.82 -19.01
C ASP A 496 -40.39 -24.80 -18.50
N VAL A 497 -40.59 -24.61 -17.18
CA VAL A 497 -41.89 -24.75 -16.52
C VAL A 497 -42.16 -23.57 -15.58
N ILE A 498 -43.33 -22.94 -15.70
CA ILE A 498 -43.80 -21.93 -14.74
C ILE A 498 -44.56 -22.63 -13.61
N ASN A 499 -44.21 -22.30 -12.36
CA ASN A 499 -44.77 -22.92 -11.17
C ASN A 499 -45.23 -21.85 -10.17
N TYR A 500 -46.54 -21.77 -9.97
CA TYR A 500 -47.19 -20.79 -9.10
C TYR A 500 -47.27 -21.21 -7.63
N GLU A 501 -46.88 -22.44 -7.28
CA GLU A 501 -46.97 -22.98 -5.91
C GLU A 501 -45.60 -23.28 -5.30
N GLN A 502 -44.52 -22.97 -6.02
CA GLN A 502 -43.18 -23.30 -5.55
C GLN A 502 -42.80 -22.50 -4.29
N SER A 503 -42.18 -23.20 -3.35
CA SER A 503 -41.52 -22.61 -2.19
C SER A 503 -40.05 -23.02 -2.12
N PHE A 504 -39.22 -22.18 -1.51
CA PHE A 504 -37.81 -22.45 -1.27
C PHE A 504 -37.64 -23.69 -0.37
N GLN A 505 -38.48 -23.81 0.66
CA GLN A 505 -38.46 -24.97 1.56
C GLN A 505 -38.73 -26.30 0.82
N ALA A 506 -39.61 -26.31 -0.18
CA ALA A 506 -39.89 -27.51 -0.96
C ALA A 506 -38.65 -27.97 -1.75
N ILE A 507 -37.88 -27.03 -2.32
CA ILE A 507 -36.61 -27.33 -3.01
C ILE A 507 -35.59 -27.89 -2.01
N GLN A 508 -35.42 -27.24 -0.86
CA GLN A 508 -34.48 -27.70 0.17
C GLN A 508 -34.81 -29.11 0.69
N ARG A 509 -36.09 -29.42 0.91
CA ARG A 509 -36.53 -30.77 1.32
C ARG A 509 -36.16 -31.82 0.28
N LYS A 510 -36.27 -31.48 -1.00
CA LYS A 510 -35.93 -32.37 -2.10
C LYS A 510 -34.43 -32.65 -2.17
N LEU A 511 -33.59 -31.63 -2.04
CA LEU A 511 -32.13 -31.76 -1.98
C LEU A 511 -31.68 -32.65 -0.80
N LYS A 512 -32.30 -32.47 0.38
CA LYS A 512 -32.02 -33.30 1.56
C LYS A 512 -32.36 -34.78 1.35
N LYS A 513 -33.47 -35.08 0.67
CA LYS A 513 -33.85 -36.47 0.34
C LYS A 513 -32.83 -37.11 -0.59
N GLN A 514 -32.39 -36.42 -1.65
CA GLN A 514 -31.38 -36.93 -2.57
C GLN A 514 -30.05 -37.24 -1.85
N ASN A 515 -29.58 -36.33 -0.99
CA ASN A 515 -28.34 -36.53 -0.22
C ASN A 515 -28.44 -37.66 0.82
N PHE A 516 -29.62 -37.94 1.35
CA PHE A 516 -29.83 -39.07 2.26
C PHE A 516 -29.75 -40.41 1.54
N PHE A 517 -30.37 -40.52 0.36
CA PHE A 517 -30.29 -41.73 -0.45
C PHE A 517 -28.88 -41.98 -1.01
N SER A 518 -28.17 -40.94 -1.47
CA SER A 518 -26.79 -41.10 -1.94
C SER A 518 -25.82 -41.55 -0.84
N LYS A 519 -26.06 -41.20 0.43
CA LYS A 519 -25.28 -41.68 1.59
C LYS A 519 -25.63 -43.09 2.05
N LEU A 520 -26.83 -43.58 1.75
CA LEU A 520 -27.27 -44.94 2.11
C LEU A 520 -26.81 -45.99 1.08
N PHE A 521 -26.53 -45.57 -0.15
CA PHE A 521 -26.17 -46.45 -1.26
C PHE A 521 -24.73 -46.26 -1.76
N ASN A 522 -23.90 -45.49 -1.04
CA ASN A 522 -22.44 -45.39 -1.26
C ASN A 522 -21.65 -46.13 -0.19
#